data_AF-A0A371KXB9-F1
#
_entry.id   AF-A0A371KXB9-F1
#
_cell.length_a   1.000
_cell.length_b   1.000
_cell.length_c   1.000
_cell.angle_alpha   90.00
_cell.angle_beta   90.00
_cell.angle_gamma   90.00
#
_symmetry.space_group_name_H-M   'P 1'
#
loop_
_entity.id
_entity.type
_entity.pdbx_description
1 polymer ?
#
loop_
_entity_poly.entity_id
_entity_poly.type
_entity_poly.pdbx_seq_one_letter_code
_entity_poly.pdbx_strand_id
1 'polypeptide(L)'
;EYKEEYSHPPEKWDELTELVDGYKLRNDKVPGSLDYVDLSLELVDKRFTGFEHFIESEDPDLAVGLIRATDRVAHHYWETEVSDDNALLQVYKRVDERLSEFLERHDDEDIVIMSDHGFEKVTGKFMPNKVLADEGFVHLTDSGDSTKAAL
;
A
#
# COMPACT_ATOMS: atom_id res chain seq x y z
N GLU A 1 0.20 -15.17 -0.44
CA GLU A 1 -1.06 -15.88 -0.23
C GLU A 1 -2.03 -15.44 -1.31
N TYR A 2 -2.30 -16.35 -2.25
CA TYR A 2 -3.45 -16.20 -3.14
C TYR A 2 -4.69 -16.53 -2.31
N LYS A 3 -5.67 -15.64 -2.27
CA LYS A 3 -6.97 -15.93 -1.67
C LYS A 3 -7.88 -16.55 -2.72
N GLU A 4 -8.81 -17.39 -2.29
CA GLU A 4 -9.88 -17.90 -3.15
C GLU A 4 -10.88 -16.80 -3.51
N GLU A 5 -11.08 -15.82 -2.61
CA GLU A 5 -11.94 -14.65 -2.83
C GLU A 5 -11.27 -13.36 -2.36
N TYR A 6 -11.47 -12.27 -3.11
CA TYR A 6 -10.87 -10.95 -2.83
C TYR A 6 -11.89 -9.88 -2.43
N SER A 7 -13.20 -10.13 -2.60
CA SER A 7 -14.29 -9.26 -2.17
C SER A 7 -15.44 -10.09 -1.60
N HIS A 8 -16.34 -9.41 -0.89
CA HIS A 8 -17.66 -9.94 -0.57
C HIS A 8 -18.71 -8.85 -0.87
N PRO A 9 -19.73 -9.14 -1.70
CA PRO A 9 -19.90 -10.39 -2.43
C PRO A 9 -18.85 -10.55 -3.56
N PRO A 10 -18.55 -11.78 -4.04
CA PRO A 10 -17.43 -12.03 -4.95
C PRO A 10 -17.53 -11.30 -6.30
N GLU A 11 -18.73 -11.08 -6.82
CA GLU A 11 -18.97 -10.37 -8.10
C GLU A 11 -18.44 -8.93 -8.11
N LYS A 12 -18.31 -8.30 -6.93
CA LYS A 12 -17.76 -6.95 -6.80
C LYS A 12 -16.28 -6.88 -7.15
N TRP A 13 -15.56 -7.99 -7.02
CA TRP A 13 -14.16 -8.06 -7.45
C TRP A 13 -14.02 -7.98 -8.96
N ASP A 14 -14.89 -8.70 -9.68
CA ASP A 14 -14.90 -8.70 -11.14
C ASP A 14 -15.33 -7.33 -11.66
N GLU A 15 -16.40 -6.77 -11.09
CA GLU A 15 -16.88 -5.41 -11.38
C GLU A 15 -15.76 -4.36 -11.21
N LEU A 16 -15.06 -4.39 -10.07
CA LEU A 16 -13.93 -3.49 -9.81
C LEU A 16 -12.79 -3.70 -10.81
N THR A 17 -12.44 -4.96 -11.09
CA THR A 17 -11.33 -5.31 -11.97
C THR A 17 -11.60 -4.87 -13.40
N GLU A 18 -12.82 -5.01 -13.88
CA GLU A 18 -13.27 -4.54 -15.20
C GLU A 18 -13.29 -3.00 -15.26
N LEU A 19 -13.85 -2.35 -14.24
CA LEU A 19 -13.95 -0.89 -14.16
C LEU A 19 -12.59 -0.18 -14.31
N VAL A 20 -11.56 -0.74 -13.66
CA VAL A 20 -10.25 -0.09 -13.54
C VAL A 20 -9.16 -0.76 -14.38
N ASP A 21 -9.52 -1.62 -15.33
CA ASP A 21 -8.60 -2.37 -16.20
C ASP A 21 -7.49 -3.10 -15.40
N GLY A 22 -7.89 -4.08 -14.59
CA GLY A 22 -6.97 -4.86 -13.78
C GLY A 22 -6.66 -4.18 -12.44
N TYR A 23 -7.43 -4.51 -11.41
CA TYR A 23 -7.16 -4.06 -10.05
C TYR A 23 -6.09 -4.95 -9.39
N LYS A 24 -5.10 -4.34 -8.73
CA LYS A 24 -4.14 -5.08 -7.88
C LYS A 24 -4.24 -4.64 -6.43
N LEU A 25 -4.40 -5.63 -5.55
CA LEU A 25 -4.30 -5.36 -4.12
C LEU A 25 -2.89 -4.87 -3.76
N ARG A 26 -1.85 -5.53 -4.25
CA ARG A 26 -0.45 -5.23 -3.90
C ARG A 26 0.33 -4.83 -5.15
N ASN A 27 1.26 -3.90 -4.96
CA ASN A 27 2.32 -3.66 -5.91
C ASN A 27 3.32 -4.84 -5.83
N ASP A 28 3.45 -5.57 -6.93
CA ASP A 28 4.30 -6.74 -7.11
C ASP A 28 5.57 -6.46 -7.91
N LYS A 29 5.84 -5.19 -8.22
CA LYS A 29 7.09 -4.75 -8.87
C LYS A 29 8.24 -4.77 -7.88
N VAL A 30 9.45 -4.76 -8.43
CA VAL A 30 10.69 -4.73 -7.63
C VAL A 30 10.87 -3.34 -7.01
N PRO A 31 10.94 -3.21 -5.67
CA PRO A 31 11.22 -1.92 -5.05
C PRO A 31 12.54 -1.31 -5.51
N GLY A 32 12.60 0.02 -5.61
CA GLY A 32 13.74 0.76 -6.14
C GLY A 32 13.74 0.93 -7.68
N SER A 33 12.75 0.37 -8.39
CA SER A 33 12.56 0.57 -9.83
C SER A 33 11.58 1.71 -10.14
N LEU A 34 11.66 2.26 -11.36
CA LEU A 34 10.67 3.23 -11.86
C LEU A 34 9.28 2.58 -11.98
N ASP A 35 9.21 1.35 -12.51
CA ASP A 35 7.97 0.56 -12.59
C ASP A 35 7.23 0.44 -11.24
N TYR A 36 7.96 0.40 -10.12
CA TYR A 36 7.33 0.34 -8.80
C TYR A 36 6.61 1.65 -8.46
N VAL A 37 7.22 2.79 -8.79
CA VAL A 37 6.62 4.10 -8.55
C VAL A 37 5.42 4.29 -9.48
N ASP A 38 5.58 3.98 -10.77
CA ASP A 38 4.52 4.08 -11.77
C ASP A 38 3.30 3.24 -11.39
N LEU A 39 3.50 1.97 -11.02
CA LEU A 39 2.39 1.13 -10.57
C LEU A 39 1.82 1.61 -9.23
N SER A 40 2.61 2.24 -8.36
CA SER A 40 2.07 2.81 -7.12
C SER A 40 1.12 3.98 -7.39
N LEU A 41 1.48 4.87 -8.33
CA LEU A 41 0.64 5.98 -8.79
C LEU A 41 -0.63 5.46 -9.46
N GLU A 42 -0.50 4.50 -10.38
CA GLU A 42 -1.64 3.84 -11.02
C GLU A 42 -2.61 3.22 -9.99
N LEU A 43 -2.07 2.54 -8.97
CA LEU A 43 -2.91 1.93 -7.93
C LEU A 43 -3.49 2.94 -6.95
N VAL A 44 -2.94 4.16 -6.80
CA VAL A 44 -3.68 5.26 -6.15
C VAL A 44 -4.91 5.57 -6.98
N ASP A 45 -4.72 5.67 -8.30
CA ASP A 45 -5.81 6.07 -9.18
C ASP A 45 -6.95 5.09 -9.24
N LYS A 46 -6.63 3.81 -9.42
CA LYS A 46 -7.62 2.73 -9.45
C LYS A 46 -8.37 2.61 -8.13
N ARG A 47 -7.73 2.92 -6.99
CA ARG A 47 -8.37 2.87 -5.67
C ARG A 47 -9.43 3.94 -5.51
N PHE A 48 -9.10 5.20 -5.82
CA PHE A 48 -10.08 6.27 -5.74
C PHE A 48 -11.22 6.05 -6.75
N THR A 49 -10.92 5.62 -7.97
CA THR A 49 -11.95 5.32 -8.97
C THR A 49 -12.90 4.20 -8.54
N GLY A 50 -12.36 3.10 -8.02
CA GLY A 50 -13.18 2.00 -7.52
C GLY A 50 -13.98 2.36 -6.27
N PHE A 51 -13.39 3.13 -5.36
CA PHE A 51 -14.06 3.58 -4.15
C PHE A 51 -15.23 4.50 -4.46
N GLU A 52 -15.02 5.48 -5.34
CA GLU A 52 -16.07 6.39 -5.81
C GLU A 52 -17.23 5.64 -6.46
N HIS A 53 -16.91 4.72 -7.37
CA HIS A 53 -17.92 3.92 -8.08
C HIS A 53 -18.86 3.18 -7.12
N PHE A 54 -18.32 2.60 -6.04
CA PHE A 54 -19.15 1.90 -5.05
C PHE A 54 -19.90 2.84 -4.11
N ILE A 55 -19.38 4.04 -3.82
CA ILE A 55 -20.14 5.06 -3.10
C ILE A 55 -21.36 5.48 -3.92
N GLU A 56 -21.14 5.85 -5.19
CA GLU A 56 -22.20 6.34 -6.08
C GLU A 56 -23.26 5.27 -6.41
N SER A 57 -22.85 4.00 -6.55
CA SER A 57 -23.76 2.92 -6.97
C SER A 57 -24.53 2.27 -5.82
N GLU A 58 -23.97 2.24 -4.61
CA GLU A 58 -24.57 1.54 -3.47
C GLU A 58 -25.17 2.49 -2.42
N ASP A 59 -24.83 3.79 -2.45
CA ASP A 59 -25.31 4.80 -1.49
C ASP A 59 -25.21 4.35 -0.01
N PRO A 60 -23.99 4.00 0.46
CA PRO A 60 -23.84 3.37 1.78
C PRO A 60 -23.91 4.37 2.93
N ASP A 61 -24.49 3.97 4.07
CA ASP A 61 -24.44 4.76 5.32
C ASP A 61 -23.01 4.94 5.88
N LEU A 62 -22.06 4.08 5.46
CA LEU A 62 -20.65 4.12 5.85
C LEU A 62 -19.76 3.55 4.74
N ALA A 63 -18.82 4.36 4.28
CA ALA A 63 -17.76 3.94 3.36
C ALA A 63 -16.38 4.05 4.01
N VAL A 64 -15.54 3.02 3.84
CA VAL A 64 -14.16 3.02 4.37
C VAL A 64 -13.18 2.69 3.26
N GLY A 65 -12.31 3.66 2.95
CA GLY A 65 -11.24 3.52 1.95
C GLY A 65 -9.86 3.35 2.59
N LEU A 66 -8.95 2.66 1.90
CA LEU A 66 -7.55 2.52 2.32
C LEU A 66 -6.59 2.78 1.15
N ILE A 67 -5.76 3.82 1.29
CA ILE A 67 -4.67 4.12 0.37
C ILE A 67 -3.35 3.68 1.01
N ARG A 68 -2.71 2.65 0.44
CA ARG A 68 -1.45 2.08 0.96
C ARG A 68 -0.18 2.59 0.29
N ALA A 69 -0.31 3.37 -0.77
CA ALA A 69 0.83 3.73 -1.61
C ALA A 69 1.86 4.57 -0.83
N THR A 70 1.40 5.49 0.03
CA THR A 70 2.26 6.33 0.88
C THR A 70 3.15 5.50 1.80
N ASP A 71 2.59 4.49 2.48
CA ASP A 71 3.33 3.53 3.31
C ASP A 71 4.35 2.71 2.50
N ARG A 72 3.88 2.09 1.42
CA ARG A 72 4.70 1.16 0.64
C ARG A 72 5.88 1.85 -0.05
N VAL A 73 5.65 3.04 -0.57
CA VAL A 73 6.70 3.83 -1.21
C VAL A 73 7.63 4.40 -0.15
N ALA A 74 7.13 4.85 1.00
CA ALA A 74 7.99 5.31 2.10
C ALA A 74 8.96 4.21 2.57
N HIS A 75 8.53 2.95 2.67
CA HIS A 75 9.42 1.84 3.04
C HIS A 75 10.64 1.65 2.15
N HIS A 76 10.61 2.12 0.90
CA HIS A 76 11.65 1.87 -0.10
C HIS A 76 12.34 3.13 -0.61
N TYR A 77 11.69 4.29 -0.51
CA TYR A 77 12.13 5.56 -1.08
C TYR A 77 12.18 6.68 -0.02
N TRP A 78 12.27 6.33 1.27
CA TRP A 78 12.43 7.33 2.34
C TRP A 78 13.77 8.05 2.23
N GLU A 79 13.71 9.31 1.86
CA GLU A 79 14.85 10.22 1.80
C GLU A 79 14.60 11.41 2.73
N THR A 80 15.65 11.91 3.38
CA THR A 80 15.55 13.07 4.28
C THR A 80 15.60 14.41 3.53
N GLU A 81 16.09 14.40 2.28
CA GLU A 81 16.13 15.55 1.39
C GLU A 81 15.02 15.36 0.34
N VAL A 82 14.12 16.34 0.22
CA VAL A 82 12.98 16.25 -0.70
C VAL A 82 13.29 17.04 -1.98
N SER A 83 13.18 16.39 -3.13
CA SER A 83 13.24 17.00 -4.47
C SER A 83 11.95 16.68 -5.25
N ASP A 84 11.68 17.39 -6.34
CA ASP A 84 10.50 17.10 -7.17
C ASP A 84 10.55 15.71 -7.85
N ASP A 85 11.76 15.17 -8.06
CA ASP A 85 11.98 13.82 -8.57
C ASP A 85 11.82 12.73 -7.50
N ASN A 86 11.55 13.11 -6.24
CA ASN A 86 11.38 12.17 -5.15
C ASN A 86 10.07 11.37 -5.32
N ALA A 87 10.20 10.05 -5.46
CA ALA A 87 9.08 9.14 -5.67
C ALA A 87 8.02 9.20 -4.57
N LEU A 88 8.43 9.42 -3.31
CA LEU A 88 7.50 9.54 -2.20
C LEU A 88 6.68 10.82 -2.33
N LEU A 89 7.30 11.95 -2.66
CA LEU A 89 6.60 13.21 -2.92
C LEU A 89 5.60 13.08 -4.08
N GLN A 90 5.97 12.42 -5.17
CA GLN A 90 5.06 12.19 -6.31
C GLN A 90 3.81 11.43 -5.89
N VAL A 91 3.96 10.40 -5.06
CA VAL A 91 2.84 9.61 -4.54
C VAL A 91 1.98 10.43 -3.59
N TYR A 92 2.57 11.24 -2.70
CA TYR A 92 1.79 12.16 -1.85
C TYR A 92 1.02 13.18 -2.68
N LYS A 93 1.64 13.81 -3.68
CA LYS A 93 0.97 14.75 -4.59
C LYS A 93 -0.21 14.08 -5.30
N ARG A 94 -0.04 12.85 -5.80
CA ARG A 94 -1.13 12.14 -6.49
C ARG A 94 -2.28 11.78 -5.55
N VAL A 95 -1.97 11.37 -4.32
CA VAL A 95 -3.00 11.13 -3.30
C VAL A 95 -3.74 12.41 -2.94
N ASP A 96 -3.02 13.51 -2.76
CA ASP A 96 -3.57 14.84 -2.46
C ASP A 96 -4.53 15.32 -3.58
N GLU A 97 -4.12 15.21 -4.84
CA GLU A 97 -4.96 15.53 -6.00
C GLU A 97 -6.26 14.72 -6.00
N ARG A 98 -6.17 13.39 -5.90
CA ARG A 98 -7.36 12.51 -5.92
C ARG A 98 -8.23 12.69 -4.68
N LEU A 99 -7.64 13.01 -3.54
CA LEU A 99 -8.36 13.32 -2.31
C LEU A 99 -9.10 14.66 -2.45
N SER A 100 -8.48 15.69 -3.03
CA SER A 100 -9.15 16.97 -3.28
C SER A 100 -10.37 16.78 -4.18
N GLU A 101 -10.23 16.04 -5.28
CA GLU A 101 -11.34 15.73 -6.19
C GLU A 101 -12.47 14.95 -5.49
N PHE A 102 -12.13 14.09 -4.52
CA PHE A 102 -13.09 13.33 -3.72
C PHE A 102 -13.82 14.24 -2.74
N LEU A 103 -13.09 15.06 -1.98
CA LEU A 103 -13.66 16.00 -1.00
C LEU A 103 -14.58 17.03 -1.66
N GLU A 104 -14.25 17.52 -2.86
CA GLU A 104 -15.08 18.46 -3.61
C GLU A 104 -16.41 17.85 -4.09
N ARG A 105 -16.47 16.53 -4.27
CA ARG A 105 -17.67 15.82 -4.74
C ARG A 105 -18.62 15.41 -3.61
N HIS A 106 -18.09 15.28 -2.40
CA HIS A 106 -18.81 14.83 -1.20
C HIS A 106 -18.74 15.92 -0.13
N ASP A 107 -19.00 17.19 -0.51
CA ASP A 107 -18.88 18.36 0.37
C ASP A 107 -19.99 18.47 1.42
N ASP A 108 -21.04 17.65 1.27
CA ASP A 108 -22.17 17.48 2.16
C ASP A 108 -22.02 16.31 3.16
N GLU A 109 -20.94 15.53 3.06
CA GLU A 109 -20.68 14.35 3.90
C GLU A 109 -19.69 14.62 5.06
N ASP A 110 -19.82 13.84 6.14
CA ASP A 110 -18.87 13.86 7.26
C ASP A 110 -17.64 12.98 6.95
N ILE A 111 -16.53 13.60 6.56
CA ILE A 111 -15.32 12.87 6.13
C ILE A 111 -14.22 12.91 7.21
N VAL A 112 -13.73 11.71 7.59
CA VAL A 112 -12.58 11.55 8.49
C VAL A 112 -11.37 11.03 7.72
N ILE A 113 -10.31 11.85 7.68
CA ILE A 113 -9.00 11.45 7.13
C ILE A 113 -8.06 11.13 8.27
N MET A 114 -7.52 9.93 8.28
CA MET A 114 -6.58 9.49 9.31
C MET A 114 -5.49 8.58 8.77
N SER A 115 -4.42 8.45 9.53
CA SER A 115 -3.33 7.51 9.31
C SER A 115 -3.07 6.76 10.61
N ASP A 116 -2.69 5.49 10.50
CA ASP A 116 -2.37 4.62 11.63
C ASP A 116 -0.98 4.89 12.21
N HIS A 117 -0.02 5.34 11.38
CA HIS A 117 1.32 5.71 11.82
C HIS A 117 2.06 6.65 10.85
N GLY A 118 3.14 7.26 11.33
CA GLY A 118 4.09 8.01 10.52
C GLY A 118 5.28 7.17 10.02
N PHE A 119 6.34 7.85 9.59
CA PHE A 119 7.58 7.24 9.13
C PHE A 119 8.81 7.94 9.70
N GLU A 120 9.89 7.17 9.84
CA GLU A 120 11.21 7.65 10.26
C GLU A 120 12.29 6.84 9.54
N LYS A 121 13.48 7.43 9.37
CA LYS A 121 14.62 6.77 8.73
C LYS A 121 15.11 5.60 9.56
N VAL A 122 15.22 4.43 8.95
CA VAL A 122 15.90 3.27 9.54
C VAL A 122 17.42 3.50 9.54
N THR A 123 18.00 3.67 10.72
CA THR A 123 19.45 3.92 10.89
C THR A 123 20.25 2.68 11.27
N GLY A 124 19.58 1.59 11.66
CA GLY A 124 20.21 0.34 12.05
C GLY A 124 19.27 -0.85 11.96
N LYS A 125 19.84 -2.05 11.87
CA LYS A 125 19.12 -3.32 11.91
C LYS A 125 19.71 -4.19 13.00
N PHE A 126 18.87 -4.76 13.84
CA PHE A 126 19.26 -5.72 14.87
C PHE A 126 18.68 -7.10 14.51
N MET A 127 19.50 -8.14 14.61
CA MET A 127 19.11 -9.52 14.31
C MET A 127 18.97 -10.30 15.62
N PRO A 128 17.82 -10.21 16.32
CA PRO A 128 17.65 -10.86 17.63
C PRO A 128 17.89 -12.36 17.56
N ASN A 129 17.44 -13.01 16.49
CA ASN A 129 17.61 -14.45 16.30
C ASN A 129 19.08 -14.87 16.29
N LYS A 130 19.98 -14.05 15.73
CA LYS A 130 21.41 -14.34 15.73
C LYS A 130 21.98 -14.26 17.15
N VAL A 131 21.68 -13.20 17.89
CA VAL A 131 22.16 -13.04 19.27
C VAL A 131 21.66 -14.17 20.16
N LEU A 132 20.37 -14.50 20.06
CA LEU A 132 19.78 -15.59 20.85
C LEU A 132 20.38 -16.96 20.47
N ALA A 133 20.72 -17.17 19.20
CA ALA A 133 21.37 -18.41 18.76
C ALA A 133 22.82 -18.49 19.24
N ASP A 134 23.58 -17.38 19.18
CA ASP A 134 24.96 -17.30 19.65
C ASP A 134 25.05 -17.54 21.18
N GLU A 135 24.05 -17.09 21.94
CA GLU A 135 23.92 -17.31 23.40
C GLU A 135 23.30 -18.69 23.76
N GLY A 136 22.92 -19.50 22.76
CA GLY A 136 22.35 -20.83 22.98
C GLY A 136 20.91 -20.84 23.51
N PHE A 137 20.21 -19.71 23.49
CA PHE A 137 18.80 -19.63 23.89
C PHE A 137 17.83 -20.17 22.84
N VAL A 138 18.21 -20.12 21.56
CA VAL A 138 17.42 -20.66 20.45
C VAL A 138 18.31 -21.45 19.48
N HIS A 139 17.68 -22.37 18.76
CA HIS A 139 18.28 -23.03 17.60
C HIS A 139 17.38 -22.82 16.39
N LEU A 140 17.97 -22.53 15.23
CA LEU A 140 17.22 -22.41 13.99
C LEU A 140 16.74 -23.80 13.56
N THR A 141 15.47 -23.90 13.17
CA THR A 141 14.93 -25.08 12.47
C THR A 141 15.22 -24.96 10.97
N ASP A 142 14.96 -26.01 10.19
CA ASP A 142 15.14 -25.98 8.73
C ASP A 142 14.38 -24.84 8.04
N SER A 143 13.23 -24.40 8.59
CA SER A 143 12.46 -23.26 8.09
C SER A 143 12.99 -21.89 8.53
N GLY A 144 13.90 -21.86 9.51
CA GLY A 144 14.50 -20.64 10.06
C GLY A 144 15.92 -20.37 9.56
N ASP A 145 16.55 -21.31 8.86
CA ASP A 145 17.88 -21.17 8.28
C ASP A 145 17.81 -20.53 6.89
N SER A 146 17.77 -19.20 6.86
CA SER A 146 17.72 -18.42 5.63
C SER A 146 19.01 -18.53 4.78
N THR A 147 20.08 -19.19 5.25
CA THR A 147 21.25 -19.46 4.40
C THR A 147 21.01 -20.59 3.41
N LYS A 148 20.07 -21.50 3.69
CA LYS A 148 19.64 -22.55 2.75
C LYS A 148 18.54 -22.11 1.78
N ALA A 149 17.85 -21.01 2.06
CA ALA A 149 16.82 -20.47 1.18
C ALA A 149 17.37 -19.57 0.05
N ALA A 150 18.68 -19.30 0.05
CA ALA A 150 19.38 -18.45 -0.91
C ALA A 150 20.39 -19.21 -1.81
N LEU A 151 20.37 -20.54 -1.77
CA LEU A 151 21.05 -21.46 -2.70
C LEU A 151 20.00 -22.34 -3.39
#